data_AF-A0AA39IAV7-F1
#
_entry.id   AF-A0AA39IAV7-F1
#
_cell.length_a   1.000
_cell.length_b   1.000
_cell.length_c   1.000
_cell.angle_alpha   90.00
_cell.angle_beta   90.00
_cell.angle_gamma   90.00
#
_symmetry.space_group_name_H-M   'P 1'
#
loop_
_entity.id
_entity.type
_entity.pdbx_description
1 polymer ?
#
loop_
_entity_poly.entity_id
_entity_poly.type
_entity_poly.pdbx_seq_one_letter_code
_entity_poly.pdbx_strand_id
1 'polypeptide(L)'
;MGPPPAVLALLLPFITLSSADVPELEHSFSSTVHPCDDFHEFVCNKKEYNGELSPLIEELLNGYDHRIRDIFMNDNDPIVEEFSKINATLYNKDYTQLLTIRYILENDLIPAEWKQEYVDLFDSIRGEIFRIIKNSTWISYFGFAPLSAGEPVELARCRLDVGLPDSLPNLEQLKAILGEIHAHFFELKAQTGGQQSGHHYSNLLQRAYDQAITTNDILYRKCGPQLKAFYYTRTILAVREEPPNYVVRAPPRHMIKPRSPLAIKLRRYYNKFLFATRLFEVTMMGTALDHDKRMNCTQRSIDNDFEFSYGTRLAAAMSRREHASSAKQGRFTELQWLFVGMEAGRCNRREFQGVNIFTNDEQFVKFTRTLLMQSRDFQKAFGCKPGHKMFMKDDDICDDSINY
;
A
#
# COMPACT_ATOMS: atom_id res chain seq x y z
N MET A 1 41.71 19.63 61.80
CA MET A 1 40.33 19.26 61.43
C MET A 1 39.93 20.14 60.26
N GLY A 2 40.16 19.68 59.03
CA GLY A 2 39.78 20.37 57.81
C GLY A 2 38.44 19.84 57.30
N PRO A 3 37.63 20.65 56.59
CA PRO A 3 36.33 20.21 56.09
C PRO A 3 36.49 19.14 54.98
N PRO A 4 35.51 18.24 54.79
CA PRO A 4 35.56 17.20 53.77
C PRO A 4 35.39 17.79 52.36
N PRO A 5 35.82 17.06 51.31
CA PRO A 5 35.87 17.57 49.94
C PRO A 5 34.48 17.78 49.35
N ALA A 6 34.37 18.85 48.56
CA ALA A 6 33.19 19.20 47.80
C ALA A 6 32.77 18.08 46.84
N VAL A 7 31.53 17.64 46.94
CA VAL A 7 30.85 16.82 45.94
C VAL A 7 30.62 17.71 44.71
N LEU A 8 31.45 17.52 43.68
CA LEU A 8 31.27 18.15 42.37
C LEU A 8 30.09 17.45 41.67
N ALA A 9 28.87 17.92 41.93
CA ALA A 9 27.70 17.53 41.17
C ALA A 9 27.85 18.07 39.74
N LEU A 10 28.24 17.19 38.82
CA LEU A 10 28.16 17.41 37.38
C LEU A 10 26.68 17.62 37.01
N LEU A 11 26.29 18.90 36.91
CA LEU A 11 25.07 19.33 36.21
C LEU A 11 25.27 19.02 34.73
N LEU A 12 24.96 17.79 34.33
CA LEU A 12 24.68 17.47 32.94
C LEU A 12 23.46 18.29 32.52
N PRO A 13 23.57 19.18 31.52
CA PRO A 13 22.37 19.76 30.93
C PRO A 13 21.63 18.61 30.27
N PHE A 14 20.52 18.19 30.87
CA PHE A 14 19.47 17.53 30.12
C PHE A 14 19.02 18.54 29.07
N ILE A 15 19.65 18.46 27.91
CA ILE A 15 19.10 19.01 26.67
C ILE A 15 17.83 18.19 26.46
N THR A 16 16.74 18.63 27.06
CA THR A 16 15.42 18.32 26.53
C THR A 16 15.45 18.90 25.13
N LEU A 17 15.70 18.04 24.13
CA LEU A 17 15.26 18.27 22.78
C LEU A 17 13.77 18.54 22.89
N SER A 18 13.43 19.81 23.10
CA SER A 18 12.10 20.34 22.90
C SER A 18 11.75 19.89 21.50
N SER A 19 10.88 18.89 21.41
CA SER A 19 10.22 18.47 20.18
C SER A 19 9.72 19.75 19.55
N ALA A 20 10.43 20.26 18.55
CA ALA A 20 9.92 21.32 17.73
C ALA A 20 8.56 20.82 17.27
N ASP A 21 7.49 21.52 17.64
CA ASP A 21 6.14 21.20 17.20
C ASP A 21 6.21 21.15 15.67
N VAL A 22 6.28 19.93 15.14
CA VAL A 22 6.22 19.69 13.71
C VAL A 22 4.88 20.31 13.33
N PRO A 23 4.85 21.36 12.49
CA PRO A 23 3.61 22.02 12.15
C PRO A 23 2.64 20.91 11.74
N GLU A 24 1.52 20.82 12.45
CA GLU A 24 0.52 19.80 12.20
C GLU A 24 0.23 19.90 10.70
N LEU A 25 0.48 18.81 9.96
CA LEU A 25 0.34 18.82 8.50
C LEU A 25 -1.14 19.05 8.18
N GLU A 26 -1.52 20.33 8.06
CA GLU A 26 -2.89 20.74 7.84
C GLU A 26 -3.28 20.45 6.40
N HIS A 27 -4.33 19.66 6.25
CA HIS A 27 -4.99 19.45 4.99
C HIS A 27 -6.38 20.08 5.04
N SER A 28 -6.60 21.10 4.23
CA SER A 28 -7.91 21.67 4.01
C SER A 28 -8.58 20.95 2.85
N PHE A 29 -9.72 20.33 3.15
CA PHE A 29 -10.69 19.96 2.13
C PHE A 29 -11.24 21.23 1.48
N SER A 30 -11.56 21.16 0.19
CA SER A 30 -12.06 22.32 -0.53
C SER A 30 -13.26 22.94 0.18
N SER A 31 -13.19 24.26 0.35
CA SER A 31 -14.27 25.05 0.95
C SER A 31 -15.33 25.45 -0.07
N THR A 32 -14.99 25.39 -1.36
CA THR A 32 -15.80 25.89 -2.47
C THR A 32 -16.48 24.78 -3.27
N VAL A 33 -16.00 23.54 -3.16
CA VAL A 33 -16.52 22.39 -3.91
C VAL A 33 -17.24 21.43 -2.97
N HIS A 34 -18.50 21.11 -3.26
CA HIS A 34 -19.22 20.11 -2.50
C HIS A 34 -18.78 18.69 -2.90
N PRO A 35 -18.70 17.71 -1.96
CA PRO A 35 -18.31 16.33 -2.26
C PRO A 35 -19.09 15.65 -3.39
N CYS A 36 -20.37 16.02 -3.55
CA CYS A 36 -21.23 15.46 -4.60
C CYS A 36 -21.09 16.16 -5.96
N ASP A 37 -20.38 17.28 -6.06
CA ASP A 37 -20.14 17.99 -7.32
C ASP A 37 -18.81 17.57 -7.95
N ASP A 38 -17.76 17.46 -7.15
CA ASP A 38 -16.46 16.99 -7.62
C ASP A 38 -15.64 16.46 -6.44
N PHE A 39 -15.78 15.16 -6.16
CA PHE A 39 -15.15 14.57 -4.99
C PHE A 39 -13.61 14.61 -5.04
N HIS A 40 -13.03 14.46 -6.24
CA HIS A 40 -11.59 14.56 -6.42
C HIS A 40 -11.09 15.96 -6.07
N GLU A 41 -11.73 17.00 -6.59
CA GLU A 41 -11.36 18.38 -6.28
C GLU A 41 -11.63 18.71 -4.80
N PHE A 42 -12.71 18.19 -4.23
CA PHE A 42 -13.01 18.34 -2.80
C PHE A 42 -11.89 17.80 -1.90
N VAL A 43 -11.38 16.59 -2.20
CA VAL A 43 -10.33 15.95 -1.40
C VAL A 43 -8.95 16.46 -1.75
N CYS A 44 -8.59 16.57 -3.02
CA CYS A 44 -7.23 16.93 -3.41
C CYS A 44 -6.96 18.45 -3.33
N ASN A 45 -8.02 19.26 -3.42
CA ASN A 45 -8.02 20.71 -3.25
C ASN A 45 -6.89 21.44 -4.00
N LYS A 46 -6.52 20.96 -5.19
CA LYS A 46 -5.35 21.45 -5.92
C LYS A 46 -5.44 22.94 -6.22
N LYS A 47 -6.63 23.50 -6.44
CA LYS A 47 -6.80 24.94 -6.69
C LYS A 47 -6.39 25.82 -5.51
N GLU A 48 -6.78 25.45 -4.29
CA GLU A 48 -6.40 26.21 -3.09
C GLU A 48 -4.92 25.97 -2.72
N TYR A 49 -4.31 24.91 -3.23
CA TYR A 49 -2.88 24.59 -3.11
C TYR A 49 -2.04 24.95 -4.35
N ASN A 50 -2.46 25.90 -5.19
CA ASN A 50 -1.70 26.38 -6.36
C ASN A 50 -1.24 25.28 -7.34
N GLY A 51 -2.00 24.19 -7.45
CA GLY A 51 -1.68 23.03 -8.29
C GLY A 51 -0.80 21.97 -7.62
N GLU A 52 -0.34 22.22 -6.39
CA GLU A 52 0.47 21.30 -5.60
C GLU A 52 -0.41 20.39 -4.72
N LEU A 53 0.20 19.37 -4.13
CA LEU A 53 -0.45 18.54 -3.12
C LEU A 53 -0.28 19.21 -1.77
N SER A 54 -1.29 19.12 -0.91
CA SER A 54 -1.09 19.49 0.49
C SER A 54 0.04 18.65 1.10
N PRO A 55 0.83 19.19 2.03
CA PRO A 55 1.93 18.46 2.69
C PRO A 55 1.51 17.10 3.30
N LEU A 56 0.27 17.01 3.79
CA LEU A 56 -0.31 15.76 4.30
C LEU A 56 -0.46 14.68 3.23
N ILE A 57 -1.02 15.07 2.08
CA ILE A 57 -1.27 14.17 0.96
C ILE A 57 0.07 13.76 0.34
N GLU A 58 1.03 14.69 0.27
CA GLU A 58 2.40 14.38 -0.11
C GLU A 58 3.06 13.39 0.87
N GLU A 59 2.90 13.55 2.19
CA GLU A 59 3.38 12.59 3.18
C GLU A 59 2.70 11.22 3.01
N LEU A 60 1.38 11.20 2.78
CA LEU A 60 0.61 9.97 2.61
C LEU A 60 1.10 9.16 1.40
N LEU A 61 1.39 9.87 0.30
CA LEU A 61 1.70 9.27 -1.00
C LEU A 61 3.19 8.98 -1.15
N ASN A 62 4.03 9.99 -0.95
CA ASN A 62 5.45 9.95 -1.23
C ASN A 62 6.29 9.89 0.06
N GLY A 63 5.70 10.13 1.23
CA GLY A 63 6.45 10.25 2.48
C GLY A 63 7.21 8.98 2.85
N TYR A 64 6.77 7.81 2.37
CA TYR A 64 7.55 6.60 2.49
C TYR A 64 8.75 6.57 1.55
N ASP A 65 8.53 6.70 0.24
CA ASP A 65 9.58 6.58 -0.75
C ASP A 65 10.64 7.67 -0.59
N HIS A 66 10.23 8.89 -0.22
CA HIS A 66 11.15 9.96 0.17
C HIS A 66 11.98 9.57 1.39
N ARG A 67 11.35 9.12 2.48
CA ARG A 67 12.11 8.74 3.68
C ARG A 67 13.08 7.61 3.41
N ILE A 68 12.61 6.55 2.75
CA ILE A 68 13.44 5.40 2.40
C ILE A 68 14.61 5.82 1.51
N ARG A 69 14.36 6.68 0.51
CA ARG A 69 15.42 7.25 -0.32
C ARG A 69 16.40 8.09 0.51
N ASP A 70 15.90 8.99 1.36
CA ASP A 70 16.70 9.85 2.20
C ASP A 70 17.57 9.02 3.16
N ILE A 71 16.99 7.96 3.74
CA ILE A 71 17.70 6.99 4.56
C ILE A 71 18.82 6.35 3.76
N PHE A 72 18.57 5.81 2.57
CA PHE A 72 19.62 5.17 1.77
C PHE A 72 20.70 6.13 1.31
N MET A 73 20.34 7.38 1.03
CA MET A 73 21.32 8.43 0.73
C MET A 73 22.19 8.77 1.94
N ASN A 74 21.66 8.65 3.16
CA ASN A 74 22.38 8.91 4.40
C ASN A 74 23.13 7.68 4.95
N ASP A 75 22.75 6.46 4.55
CA ASP A 75 23.31 5.20 5.04
C ASP A 75 24.66 4.84 4.41
N ASN A 76 25.25 5.75 3.63
CA ASN A 76 26.51 5.57 2.91
C ASN A 76 26.56 4.29 2.07
N ASP A 77 25.43 3.87 1.48
CA ASP A 77 25.42 2.69 0.63
C ASP A 77 26.31 2.95 -0.60
N PRO A 78 27.33 2.11 -0.86
CA PRO A 78 28.36 2.44 -1.83
C PRO A 78 27.82 2.42 -3.26
N ILE A 79 26.78 1.63 -3.57
CA ILE A 79 26.14 1.65 -4.89
C ILE A 79 25.29 2.90 -5.05
N VAL A 80 24.53 3.30 -4.02
CA VAL A 80 23.74 4.54 -4.04
C VAL A 80 24.65 5.75 -4.27
N GLU A 81 25.81 5.80 -3.60
CA GLU A 81 26.82 6.85 -3.79
C GLU A 81 27.29 6.94 -5.25
N GLU A 82 27.48 5.79 -5.91
CA GLU A 82 27.87 5.74 -7.32
C GLU A 82 26.79 6.25 -8.29
N PHE A 83 25.52 5.97 -8.01
CA PHE A 83 24.41 6.56 -8.77
C PHE A 83 24.33 8.08 -8.57
N SER A 84 24.55 8.55 -7.35
CA SER A 84 24.58 9.98 -7.02
C SER A 84 25.71 10.73 -7.74
N LYS A 85 26.91 10.13 -7.87
CA LYS A 85 28.06 10.73 -8.60
C LYS A 85 27.74 11.08 -10.05
N ILE A 86 26.85 10.32 -10.69
CA ILE A 86 26.45 10.51 -12.09
C ILE A 86 25.09 11.19 -12.23
N ASN A 87 24.54 11.74 -11.13
CA ASN A 87 23.20 12.33 -11.07
C ASN A 87 22.11 11.42 -11.65
N ALA A 88 22.23 10.11 -11.40
CA ALA A 88 21.28 9.10 -11.85
C ALA A 88 20.39 8.67 -10.69
N THR A 89 19.10 8.51 -10.96
CA THR A 89 18.19 7.85 -10.03
C THR A 89 18.45 6.35 -10.03
N LEU A 90 18.55 5.76 -8.84
CA LEU A 90 18.56 4.31 -8.67
C LEU A 90 17.19 3.73 -9.07
N TYR A 91 17.11 3.12 -10.25
CA TYR A 91 15.89 2.48 -10.75
C TYR A 91 15.88 0.96 -10.55
N ASN A 92 16.90 0.39 -9.91
CA ASN A 92 16.90 -1.05 -9.64
C ASN A 92 15.94 -1.38 -8.50
N LYS A 93 14.82 -1.92 -8.93
CA LYS A 93 13.66 -2.31 -8.14
C LYS A 93 14.02 -3.31 -7.05
N ASP A 94 14.65 -4.42 -7.43
CA ASP A 94 14.94 -5.53 -6.52
C ASP A 94 15.97 -5.13 -5.45
N TYR A 95 17.00 -4.39 -5.84
CA TYR A 95 18.02 -3.90 -4.91
C TYR A 95 17.45 -2.90 -3.89
N THR A 96 16.63 -1.95 -4.34
CA THR A 96 15.97 -0.97 -3.46
C THR A 96 15.07 -1.67 -2.41
N GLN A 97 14.50 -2.83 -2.75
CA GLN A 97 13.74 -3.64 -1.80
C GLN A 97 14.61 -4.33 -0.76
N LEU A 98 15.77 -4.87 -1.14
CA LEU A 98 16.69 -5.45 -0.17
C LEU A 98 17.16 -4.39 0.83
N LEU A 99 17.50 -3.19 0.36
CA LEU A 99 17.82 -2.06 1.23
C LEU A 99 16.65 -1.70 2.15
N THR A 100 15.43 -1.73 1.63
CA THR A 100 14.20 -1.46 2.40
C THR A 100 14.00 -2.48 3.52
N ILE A 101 14.13 -3.77 3.20
CA ILE A 101 13.98 -4.85 4.18
C ILE A 101 15.07 -4.74 5.23
N ARG A 102 16.32 -4.42 4.83
CA ARG A 102 17.43 -4.18 5.76
C ARG A 102 17.06 -3.08 6.73
N TYR A 103 16.63 -1.93 6.23
CA TYR A 103 16.26 -0.79 7.06
C TYR A 103 15.14 -1.12 8.05
N ILE A 104 14.11 -1.83 7.61
CA ILE A 104 12.99 -2.28 8.47
C ILE A 104 13.50 -3.17 9.60
N LEU A 105 14.37 -4.13 9.28
CA LEU A 105 14.96 -5.06 10.24
C LEU A 105 15.92 -4.37 11.22
N GLU A 106 16.73 -3.41 10.74
CA GLU A 106 17.69 -2.66 11.58
C GLU A 106 17.01 -1.75 12.59
N ASN A 107 15.86 -1.19 12.22
CA ASN A 107 15.16 -0.19 13.02
C ASN A 107 13.90 -0.74 13.69
N ASP A 108 13.66 -2.05 13.61
CA ASP A 108 12.49 -2.73 14.17
C ASP A 108 11.16 -2.03 13.81
N LEU A 109 11.02 -1.65 12.54
CA LEU A 109 9.89 -0.82 12.07
C LEU A 109 8.59 -1.59 11.85
N ILE A 110 8.54 -2.85 12.27
CA ILE A 110 7.32 -3.62 12.37
C ILE A 110 7.11 -3.93 13.85
N PRO A 111 6.58 -2.97 14.63
CA PRO A 111 6.24 -3.23 16.02
C PRO A 111 5.27 -4.42 16.08
N ALA A 112 5.45 -5.30 17.06
CA ALA A 112 4.61 -6.47 17.24
C ALA A 112 3.11 -6.10 17.36
N GLU A 113 2.83 -4.91 17.88
CA GLU A 113 1.48 -4.35 18.04
C GLU A 113 0.80 -4.12 16.69
N TRP A 114 1.54 -3.71 15.65
CA TRP A 114 0.97 -3.46 14.33
C TRP A 114 0.63 -4.75 13.63
N LYS A 115 1.50 -5.76 13.74
CA LYS A 115 1.19 -7.11 13.27
C LYS A 115 -0.12 -7.59 13.89
N GLN A 116 -0.29 -7.40 15.21
CA GLN A 116 -1.51 -7.77 15.91
C GLN A 116 -2.72 -6.97 15.44
N GLU A 117 -2.60 -5.64 15.26
CA GLU A 117 -3.71 -4.80 14.77
C GLU A 117 -4.25 -5.29 13.42
N TYR A 118 -3.38 -5.64 12.47
CA TYR A 118 -3.81 -6.16 11.17
C TYR A 118 -4.42 -7.57 11.25
N VAL A 119 -3.88 -8.43 12.12
CA VAL A 119 -4.44 -9.75 12.39
C VAL A 119 -5.83 -9.61 13.01
N ASP A 120 -5.99 -8.77 14.02
CA ASP A 120 -7.26 -8.49 14.69
C ASP A 120 -8.28 -7.88 13.71
N LEU A 121 -7.84 -6.93 12.87
CA LEU A 121 -8.67 -6.36 11.82
C LEU A 121 -9.16 -7.45 10.87
N PHE A 122 -8.27 -8.34 10.41
CA PHE A 122 -8.64 -9.44 9.54
C PHE A 122 -9.58 -10.42 10.21
N ASP A 123 -9.30 -10.86 11.43
CA ASP A 123 -10.16 -11.79 12.14
C ASP A 123 -11.56 -11.19 12.39
N SER A 124 -11.64 -9.87 12.66
CA SER A 124 -12.91 -9.17 12.84
C SER A 124 -13.79 -9.13 11.58
N ILE A 125 -13.17 -9.14 10.39
CA ILE A 125 -13.86 -9.07 9.09
C ILE A 125 -13.89 -10.42 8.38
N ARG A 126 -13.17 -11.43 8.88
CA ARG A 126 -12.99 -12.74 8.25
C ARG A 126 -14.32 -13.41 7.93
N GLY A 127 -15.26 -13.42 8.88
CA GLY A 127 -16.60 -13.95 8.66
C GLY A 127 -17.38 -13.24 7.54
N GLU A 128 -17.16 -11.92 7.38
CA GLU A 128 -17.78 -11.14 6.31
C GLU A 128 -17.18 -11.43 4.95
N ILE A 129 -15.85 -11.58 4.89
CA ILE A 129 -15.13 -12.02 3.71
C ILE A 129 -15.71 -13.35 3.24
N PHE A 130 -15.81 -14.33 4.15
CA PHE A 130 -16.41 -15.62 3.85
C PHE A 130 -17.86 -15.52 3.41
N ARG A 131 -18.65 -14.66 4.05
CA ARG A 131 -20.06 -14.47 3.71
C ARG A 131 -20.21 -13.83 2.33
N ILE A 132 -19.41 -12.81 2.01
CA ILE A 132 -19.36 -12.17 0.69
C ILE A 132 -18.97 -13.22 -0.34
N ILE A 133 -17.89 -13.96 -0.12
CA ILE A 133 -17.45 -15.04 -1.01
C ILE A 133 -18.58 -16.08 -1.18
N LYS A 134 -19.15 -16.59 -0.10
CA LYS A 134 -20.21 -17.60 -0.12
C LYS A 134 -21.48 -17.13 -0.83
N ASN A 135 -21.86 -15.87 -0.66
CA ASN A 135 -23.07 -15.29 -1.25
C ASN A 135 -22.83 -14.70 -2.66
N SER A 136 -21.58 -14.69 -3.12
CA SER A 136 -21.22 -14.13 -4.41
C SER A 136 -21.65 -15.07 -5.54
N THR A 137 -22.72 -14.68 -6.24
CA THR A 137 -23.22 -15.37 -7.44
C THR A 137 -22.20 -15.41 -8.58
N TRP A 138 -21.28 -14.45 -8.59
CA TRP A 138 -20.20 -14.38 -9.55
C TRP A 138 -19.13 -15.46 -9.33
N ILE A 139 -19.11 -16.21 -8.22
CA ILE A 139 -18.18 -17.34 -8.05
C ILE A 139 -18.74 -18.59 -8.76
N SER A 140 -20.04 -18.87 -8.59
CA SER A 140 -20.72 -19.99 -9.26
C SER A 140 -20.75 -19.88 -10.78
N TYR A 141 -20.58 -18.68 -11.33
CA TYR A 141 -20.64 -18.42 -12.77
C TYR A 141 -19.40 -18.91 -13.55
N PHE A 142 -18.32 -19.28 -12.85
CA PHE A 142 -17.01 -19.57 -13.46
C PHE A 142 -16.68 -21.05 -13.51
N GLY A 143 -17.70 -21.90 -13.42
CA GLY A 143 -17.51 -23.35 -13.48
C GLY A 143 -16.92 -23.95 -12.21
N PHE A 144 -16.68 -23.16 -11.17
CA PHE A 144 -16.53 -23.68 -9.82
C PHE A 144 -17.87 -24.26 -9.40
N ALA A 145 -17.85 -25.49 -8.86
CA ALA A 145 -18.99 -25.97 -8.12
C ALA A 145 -19.34 -24.87 -7.10
N PRO A 146 -20.64 -24.51 -6.93
CA PRO A 146 -21.00 -23.66 -5.81
C PRO A 146 -20.31 -24.23 -4.55
N LEU A 147 -19.84 -23.37 -3.66
CA LEU A 147 -19.24 -23.73 -2.36
C LEU A 147 -20.18 -24.57 -1.46
N SER A 148 -21.23 -25.17 -2.02
CA SER A 148 -22.10 -26.17 -1.46
C SER A 148 -21.29 -27.38 -0.98
N ALA A 149 -21.11 -27.38 0.33
CA ALA A 149 -21.02 -28.53 1.24
C ALA A 149 -19.63 -29.12 1.59
N GLY A 150 -18.52 -28.73 0.94
CA GLY A 150 -17.18 -29.28 1.30
C GLY A 150 -16.00 -28.32 1.22
N GLU A 151 -16.00 -27.39 0.27
CA GLU A 151 -14.87 -26.48 -0.01
C GLU A 151 -14.74 -25.20 0.86
N PRO A 152 -15.73 -24.75 1.67
CA PRO A 152 -15.49 -23.66 2.64
C PRO A 152 -14.32 -23.94 3.59
N VAL A 153 -13.93 -25.21 3.71
CA VAL A 153 -12.85 -25.70 4.56
C VAL A 153 -11.48 -25.16 4.13
N GLU A 154 -11.20 -24.97 2.83
CA GLU A 154 -9.88 -24.53 2.38
C GLU A 154 -9.63 -23.04 2.64
N LEU A 155 -10.57 -22.16 2.27
CA LEU A 155 -10.47 -20.75 2.65
C LEU A 155 -10.55 -20.58 4.18
N ALA A 156 -11.33 -21.41 4.89
CA ALA A 156 -11.35 -21.45 6.37
C ALA A 156 -10.02 -21.90 7.00
N ARG A 157 -9.13 -22.54 6.22
CA ARG A 157 -7.76 -22.88 6.64
C ARG A 157 -6.75 -21.78 6.31
N CYS A 158 -7.10 -20.81 5.44
CA CYS A 158 -6.23 -19.66 5.16
C CYS A 158 -5.99 -18.84 6.44
N ARG A 159 -4.73 -18.46 6.65
CA ARG A 159 -4.31 -17.52 7.69
C ARG A 159 -3.77 -16.27 7.02
N LEU A 160 -4.10 -15.12 7.58
CA LEU A 160 -3.42 -13.89 7.24
C LEU A 160 -2.01 -13.95 7.86
N ASP A 161 -0.99 -13.78 7.03
CA ASP A 161 0.36 -13.49 7.48
C ASP A 161 0.62 -11.99 7.31
N VAL A 162 1.18 -11.34 8.32
CA VAL A 162 1.44 -9.90 8.30
C VAL A 162 2.87 -9.67 8.73
N GLY A 163 3.63 -8.99 7.86
CA GLY A 163 5.00 -8.57 8.13
C GLY A 163 5.99 -9.11 7.10
N LEU A 164 7.24 -9.20 7.53
CA LEU A 164 8.32 -9.83 6.79
C LEU A 164 8.16 -11.36 6.88
N PRO A 165 8.23 -12.11 5.76
CA PRO A 165 8.19 -13.56 5.78
C PRO A 165 9.19 -14.14 6.79
N ASP A 166 8.79 -15.15 7.56
CA ASP A 166 9.71 -15.92 8.42
C ASP A 166 10.84 -16.57 7.60
N SER A 167 10.62 -16.74 6.29
CA SER A 167 11.61 -17.24 5.34
C SER A 167 12.59 -16.19 4.84
N LEU A 168 12.41 -14.90 5.20
CA LEU A 168 13.40 -13.89 4.85
C LEU A 168 14.71 -14.17 5.57
N PRO A 169 15.84 -13.83 4.92
CA PRO A 169 17.12 -13.87 5.59
C PRO A 169 17.04 -13.00 6.85
N ASN A 170 17.59 -13.47 7.96
CA ASN A 170 17.78 -12.59 9.11
C ASN A 170 18.68 -11.41 8.71
N LEU A 171 18.71 -10.37 9.54
CA LEU A 171 19.44 -9.13 9.23
C LEU A 171 20.89 -9.39 8.78
N GLU A 172 21.59 -10.30 9.44
CA GLU A 172 22.98 -10.63 9.12
C GLU A 172 23.13 -11.32 7.75
N GLN A 173 22.24 -12.26 7.44
CA GLN A 173 22.21 -12.87 6.11
C GLN A 173 21.90 -11.83 5.02
N LEU A 174 20.96 -10.92 5.27
CA LEU A 174 20.62 -9.85 4.33
C LEU A 174 21.79 -8.90 4.09
N LYS A 175 22.54 -8.55 5.14
CA LYS A 175 23.78 -7.76 5.03
C LYS A 175 24.84 -8.49 4.20
N ALA A 176 25.02 -9.79 4.40
CA ALA A 176 25.95 -10.59 3.62
C ALA A 176 25.59 -10.58 2.12
N ILE A 177 24.30 -10.75 1.80
CA ILE A 177 23.79 -10.69 0.42
C ILE A 177 24.05 -9.33 -0.21
N LEU A 178 23.76 -8.24 0.50
CA LEU A 178 24.04 -6.88 0.02
C LEU A 178 25.54 -6.68 -0.22
N GLY A 179 26.40 -7.22 0.63
CA GLY A 179 27.85 -7.21 0.44
C GLY A 179 28.30 -7.97 -0.82
N GLU A 180 27.70 -9.12 -1.12
CA GLU A 180 27.96 -9.86 -2.37
C GLU A 180 27.53 -9.05 -3.61
N ILE A 181 26.35 -8.42 -3.55
CA ILE A 181 25.85 -7.54 -4.62
C ILE A 181 26.81 -6.35 -4.82
N HIS A 182 27.27 -5.73 -3.72
CA HIS A 182 28.25 -4.65 -3.76
C HIS A 182 29.53 -5.11 -4.47
N ALA A 183 30.11 -6.23 -4.04
CA ALA A 183 31.34 -6.77 -4.61
C ALA A 183 31.20 -7.01 -6.13
N HIS A 184 30.13 -7.69 -6.55
CA HIS A 184 29.88 -7.97 -7.98
C HIS A 184 29.61 -6.70 -8.79
N PHE A 185 28.88 -5.73 -8.23
CA PHE A 185 28.63 -4.47 -8.91
C PHE A 185 29.95 -3.73 -9.20
N PHE A 186 30.84 -3.62 -8.21
CA PHE A 186 32.12 -2.93 -8.38
C PHE A 186 33.09 -3.70 -9.29
N GLU A 187 33.07 -5.04 -9.25
CA GLU A 187 33.80 -5.88 -10.19
C GLU A 187 33.35 -5.63 -11.64
N LEU A 188 32.03 -5.70 -11.89
CA LEU A 188 31.44 -5.46 -13.21
C LEU A 188 31.70 -4.02 -13.68
N LYS A 189 31.60 -3.04 -12.78
CA LYS A 189 31.88 -1.64 -13.10
C LYS A 189 33.34 -1.45 -13.55
N ALA A 190 34.30 -2.04 -12.83
CA ALA A 190 35.73 -1.95 -13.17
C ALA A 190 36.05 -2.51 -14.56
N GLN A 191 35.31 -3.54 -15.01
CA GLN A 191 35.49 -4.14 -16.33
C GLN A 191 34.96 -3.28 -17.50
N THR A 192 34.06 -2.32 -17.23
CA THR A 192 33.35 -1.58 -18.31
C THR A 192 34.03 -0.29 -18.78
N GLY A 193 35.25 0.02 -18.29
CA GLY A 193 36.11 1.03 -18.90
C GLY A 193 35.57 2.47 -18.90
N GLY A 194 34.61 2.81 -18.03
CA GLY A 194 34.21 4.20 -17.79
C GLY A 194 32.92 4.69 -18.46
N GLN A 195 32.08 3.82 -19.03
CA GLN A 195 30.73 4.23 -19.45
C GLN A 195 29.90 4.62 -18.20
N GLN A 196 29.48 5.88 -18.09
CA GLN A 196 28.82 6.45 -16.92
C GLN A 196 27.43 6.97 -17.26
N SER A 197 26.49 6.07 -17.50
CA SER A 197 25.07 6.42 -17.60
C SER A 197 24.26 5.67 -16.55
N GLY A 198 23.17 6.28 -16.08
CA GLY A 198 22.27 5.66 -15.11
C GLY A 198 21.67 4.34 -15.60
N HIS A 199 21.40 4.23 -16.92
CA HIS A 199 20.93 2.99 -17.51
C HIS A 199 22.00 1.89 -17.48
N HIS A 200 23.25 2.23 -17.79
CA HIS A 200 24.37 1.30 -17.69
C HIS A 200 24.54 0.78 -16.26
N TYR A 201 24.55 1.68 -15.26
CA TYR A 201 24.71 1.29 -13.86
C TYR A 201 23.53 0.44 -13.37
N SER A 202 22.31 0.73 -13.84
CA SER A 202 21.13 -0.08 -13.53
C SER A 202 21.27 -1.51 -14.07
N ASN A 203 21.83 -1.68 -15.27
CA ASN A 203 22.09 -3.00 -15.86
C ASN A 203 23.21 -3.76 -15.12
N LEU A 204 24.28 -3.06 -14.70
CA LEU A 204 25.34 -3.68 -13.89
C LEU A 204 24.79 -4.14 -12.54
N LEU A 205 23.97 -3.31 -11.91
CA LEU A 205 23.34 -3.62 -10.63
C LEU A 205 22.39 -4.82 -10.74
N GLN A 206 21.58 -4.89 -11.80
CA GLN A 206 20.71 -6.05 -12.01
C GLN A 206 21.54 -7.33 -12.18
N ARG A 207 22.64 -7.28 -12.94
CA ARG A 207 23.53 -8.45 -13.11
C ARG A 207 24.18 -8.88 -11.80
N ALA A 208 24.66 -7.92 -11.01
CA ALA A 208 25.24 -8.19 -9.69
C ALA A 208 24.21 -8.82 -8.75
N TYR A 209 22.98 -8.29 -8.76
CA TYR A 209 21.84 -8.86 -8.04
C TYR A 209 21.57 -10.30 -8.49
N ASP A 210 21.35 -10.53 -9.78
CA ASP A 210 21.02 -11.86 -10.31
C ASP A 210 22.10 -12.89 -9.97
N GLN A 211 23.38 -12.49 -9.99
CA GLN A 211 24.51 -13.34 -9.63
C GLN A 211 24.51 -13.70 -8.13
N ALA A 212 24.38 -12.71 -7.24
CA ALA A 212 24.31 -12.95 -5.80
C ALA A 212 23.10 -13.84 -5.42
N ILE A 213 21.93 -13.59 -6.03
CA ILE A 213 20.73 -14.40 -5.80
C ILE A 213 20.91 -15.83 -6.32
N THR A 214 21.55 -16.03 -7.47
CA THR A 214 21.75 -17.37 -8.05
C THR A 214 22.73 -18.20 -7.22
N THR A 215 23.81 -17.59 -6.71
CA THR A 215 24.78 -18.27 -5.83
C THR A 215 24.17 -18.64 -4.48
N ASN A 216 23.16 -17.90 -4.03
CA ASN A 216 22.47 -18.14 -2.77
C ASN A 216 21.17 -18.94 -3.01
N ASP A 217 21.28 -20.26 -3.13
CA ASP A 217 20.15 -21.19 -3.42
C ASP A 217 18.95 -21.02 -2.46
N ILE A 218 19.21 -20.53 -1.23
CA ILE A 218 18.19 -20.16 -0.23
C ILE A 218 17.36 -18.96 -0.71
N LEU A 219 17.99 -17.91 -1.23
CA LEU A 219 17.28 -16.78 -1.80
C LEU A 219 16.57 -17.15 -3.10
N TYR A 220 17.21 -17.89 -4.01
CA TYR A 220 16.57 -18.25 -5.27
C TYR A 220 15.30 -19.09 -5.06
N ARG A 221 15.35 -20.10 -4.17
CA ARG A 221 14.20 -20.98 -3.88
C ARG A 221 13.21 -20.42 -2.87
N LYS A 222 13.67 -19.73 -1.82
CA LYS A 222 12.78 -19.18 -0.79
C LYS A 222 12.37 -17.75 -1.10
N CYS A 223 13.30 -16.90 -1.53
CA CYS A 223 13.04 -15.47 -1.73
C CYS A 223 12.77 -15.06 -3.19
N GLY A 224 13.12 -15.83 -4.23
CA GLY A 224 13.00 -15.41 -5.63
C GLY A 224 11.55 -15.13 -6.08
N PRO A 225 10.61 -16.07 -5.87
CA PRO A 225 9.17 -15.81 -6.07
C PRO A 225 8.63 -14.75 -5.10
N GLN A 226 9.20 -14.70 -3.90
CA GLN A 226 8.78 -13.88 -2.78
C GLN A 226 9.19 -12.40 -2.91
N LEU A 227 10.38 -12.08 -3.41
CA LEU A 227 10.90 -10.73 -3.66
C LEU A 227 10.22 -10.13 -4.90
N LYS A 228 9.98 -10.94 -5.94
CA LYS A 228 9.07 -10.56 -7.05
C LYS A 228 7.67 -10.22 -6.52
N ALA A 229 7.15 -10.97 -5.55
CA ALA A 229 5.91 -10.65 -4.83
C ALA A 229 6.02 -9.47 -3.85
N PHE A 230 7.23 -9.04 -3.45
CA PHE A 230 7.44 -7.82 -2.65
C PHE A 230 7.25 -6.55 -3.51
N TYR A 231 7.50 -6.62 -4.84
CA TYR A 231 7.21 -5.49 -5.75
C TYR A 231 5.72 -5.35 -6.03
N TYR A 232 5.03 -6.48 -6.05
CA TYR A 232 3.58 -6.52 -5.96
C TYR A 232 3.16 -6.60 -4.49
N THR A 233 3.55 -5.64 -3.64
CA THR A 233 2.90 -5.47 -2.34
C THR A 233 1.45 -5.08 -2.56
N ARG A 234 0.66 -6.14 -2.62
CA ARG A 234 -0.74 -6.22 -2.93
C ARG A 234 -1.17 -7.39 -2.03
N THR A 235 -1.94 -7.12 -0.98
CA THR A 235 -2.33 -8.06 0.09
C THR A 235 -2.76 -9.43 -0.47
N ILE A 236 -2.01 -10.52 -0.24
CA ILE A 236 -2.34 -11.88 -0.71
C ILE A 236 -2.64 -12.91 0.39
N LEU A 237 -3.89 -13.29 0.63
CA LEU A 237 -4.23 -14.48 1.44
C LEU A 237 -3.44 -15.72 0.99
N ALA A 238 -2.77 -16.38 1.93
CA ALA A 238 -2.07 -17.62 1.65
C ALA A 238 -2.99 -18.83 1.82
N VAL A 239 -3.01 -19.71 0.81
CA VAL A 239 -3.48 -21.10 0.89
C VAL A 239 -2.29 -21.94 1.38
N ARG A 240 -2.46 -22.70 2.46
CA ARG A 240 -1.38 -23.54 3.01
C ARG A 240 -1.86 -24.98 3.12
N GLU A 241 -1.19 -25.89 2.41
CA GLU A 241 -0.96 -27.26 2.91
C GLU A 241 0.54 -27.63 2.93
N GLU A 242 1.41 -27.17 2.01
CA GLU A 242 2.91 -27.16 2.08
C GLU A 242 3.51 -26.74 0.70
N PRO A 243 4.82 -26.41 0.56
CA PRO A 243 5.47 -25.11 0.82
C PRO A 243 5.05 -23.98 -0.16
N PRO A 244 5.30 -22.68 0.15
CA PRO A 244 4.34 -21.63 -0.15
C PRO A 244 4.55 -20.98 -1.51
N ASN A 245 3.51 -20.96 -2.35
CA ASN A 245 3.55 -20.14 -3.57
C ASN A 245 2.97 -18.74 -3.39
N TYR A 246 2.25 -18.42 -2.31
CA TYR A 246 1.61 -17.10 -2.18
C TYR A 246 1.57 -16.64 -0.71
N VAL A 247 2.18 -15.48 -0.42
CA VAL A 247 2.31 -14.87 0.92
C VAL A 247 1.82 -13.42 0.85
N VAL A 248 0.98 -13.02 1.82
CA VAL A 248 0.43 -11.66 1.95
C VAL A 248 1.54 -10.70 2.33
N ARG A 249 1.60 -9.50 1.75
CA ARG A 249 2.50 -8.45 2.23
C ARG A 249 1.77 -7.11 2.32
N ALA A 250 1.74 -6.54 3.52
CA ALA A 250 1.43 -5.12 3.67
C ALA A 250 2.60 -4.33 3.06
N PRO A 251 2.36 -3.37 2.15
CA PRO A 251 3.44 -2.56 1.61
C PRO A 251 4.21 -1.88 2.75
N PRO A 252 5.55 -1.88 2.71
CA PRO A 252 6.34 -1.26 3.77
C PRO A 252 6.09 0.26 3.89
N ARG A 253 5.49 0.88 2.85
CA ARG A 253 4.97 2.26 2.95
C ARG A 253 4.03 2.52 4.11
N HIS A 254 3.34 1.49 4.58
CA HIS A 254 2.41 1.61 5.68
C HIS A 254 3.09 1.53 7.06
N MET A 255 4.37 1.12 7.12
CA MET A 255 5.17 0.88 8.33
C MET A 255 5.78 2.15 8.95
N ILE A 256 5.88 3.25 8.20
CA ILE A 256 6.39 4.51 8.75
C ILE A 256 5.28 5.27 9.48
N LYS A 257 5.48 5.56 10.78
CA LYS A 257 4.52 6.33 11.58
C LYS A 257 4.23 7.70 10.93
N PRO A 258 2.96 8.00 10.59
CA PRO A 258 2.60 9.31 10.07
C PRO A 258 2.84 10.40 11.12
N ARG A 259 3.15 11.63 10.68
CA ARG A 259 3.52 12.72 11.58
C ARG A 259 2.34 13.43 12.23
N SER A 260 1.16 13.42 11.63
CA SER A 260 -0.03 14.09 12.17
C SER A 260 -1.18 13.13 12.52
N PRO A 261 -2.06 13.49 13.48
CA PRO A 261 -3.27 12.73 13.78
C PRO A 261 -4.16 12.51 12.54
N LEU A 262 -4.26 13.51 11.67
CA LEU A 262 -5.03 13.41 10.43
C LEU A 262 -4.38 12.43 9.44
N ALA A 263 -3.04 12.40 9.35
CA ALA A 263 -2.31 11.44 8.52
C ALA A 263 -2.54 10.00 8.98
N ILE A 264 -2.50 9.78 10.30
CA ILE A 264 -2.82 8.48 10.93
C ILE A 264 -4.23 8.06 10.53
N LYS A 265 -5.19 8.99 10.64
CA LYS A 265 -6.58 8.72 10.32
C LYS A 265 -6.77 8.38 8.83
N LEU A 266 -6.30 9.22 7.91
CA LEU A 266 -6.40 8.98 6.46
C LEU A 266 -5.73 7.68 6.06
N ARG A 267 -4.54 7.41 6.60
CA ARG A 267 -3.80 6.18 6.34
C ARG A 267 -4.58 4.95 6.80
N ARG A 268 -5.18 4.96 7.99
CA ARG A 268 -6.00 3.83 8.48
C ARG A 268 -7.06 3.43 7.45
N TYR A 269 -7.80 4.40 6.92
CA TYR A 269 -8.86 4.12 5.95
C TYR A 269 -8.34 3.77 4.56
N TYR A 270 -7.29 4.44 4.10
CA TYR A 270 -6.64 4.10 2.85
C TYR A 270 -6.11 2.65 2.90
N ASN A 271 -5.49 2.25 4.01
CA ASN A 271 -5.03 0.89 4.25
C ASN A 271 -6.18 -0.10 4.26
N LYS A 272 -7.32 0.25 4.86
CA LYS A 272 -8.53 -0.57 4.84
C LYS A 272 -9.04 -0.81 3.42
N PHE A 273 -9.09 0.24 2.61
CA PHE A 273 -9.44 0.15 1.20
C PHE A 273 -8.48 -0.74 0.43
N LEU A 274 -7.17 -0.50 0.56
CA LEU A 274 -6.14 -1.33 -0.08
C LEU A 274 -6.26 -2.79 0.36
N PHE A 275 -6.42 -3.05 1.65
CA PHE A 275 -6.61 -4.39 2.18
C PHE A 275 -7.78 -5.10 1.48
N ALA A 276 -8.92 -4.43 1.38
CA ALA A 276 -10.13 -4.97 0.77
C ALA A 276 -9.98 -5.25 -0.74
N THR A 277 -9.45 -4.30 -1.52
CA THR A 277 -9.18 -4.50 -2.96
C THR A 277 -8.31 -5.71 -3.23
N ARG A 278 -7.36 -5.95 -2.35
CA ARG A 278 -6.35 -6.99 -2.52
C ARG A 278 -6.80 -8.37 -2.10
N LEU A 279 -7.48 -8.43 -0.97
CA LEU A 279 -8.21 -9.63 -0.59
C LEU A 279 -9.08 -10.12 -1.76
N PHE A 280 -9.72 -9.19 -2.45
CA PHE A 280 -10.53 -9.48 -3.61
C PHE A 280 -9.73 -9.99 -4.82
N GLU A 281 -8.66 -9.29 -5.23
CA GLU A 281 -7.72 -9.73 -6.27
C GLU A 281 -7.24 -11.18 -6.06
N VAL A 282 -6.95 -11.54 -4.81
CA VAL A 282 -6.45 -12.88 -4.46
C VAL A 282 -7.52 -13.93 -4.53
N THR A 283 -8.70 -13.58 -4.05
CA THR A 283 -9.87 -14.45 -4.18
C THR A 283 -10.13 -14.72 -5.66
N MET A 284 -9.97 -13.71 -6.52
CA MET A 284 -10.09 -13.85 -7.97
C MET A 284 -9.00 -14.74 -8.58
N MET A 285 -7.72 -14.50 -8.25
CA MET A 285 -6.59 -15.28 -8.78
C MET A 285 -6.63 -16.75 -8.33
N GLY A 286 -6.94 -17.00 -7.05
CA GLY A 286 -7.04 -18.34 -6.47
C GLY A 286 -8.21 -19.15 -7.01
N THR A 287 -9.20 -18.49 -7.59
CA THR A 287 -10.36 -19.12 -8.22
C THR A 287 -10.24 -19.14 -9.75
N ALA A 288 -9.04 -19.04 -10.35
CA ALA A 288 -8.77 -19.22 -11.79
C ALA A 288 -9.87 -18.66 -12.72
N LEU A 289 -10.41 -17.48 -12.40
CA LEU A 289 -11.60 -16.96 -13.05
C LEU A 289 -11.23 -16.52 -14.47
N ASP A 290 -11.87 -17.16 -15.44
CA ASP A 290 -11.74 -16.82 -16.84
C ASP A 290 -12.31 -15.42 -17.12
N HIS A 291 -11.44 -14.42 -17.29
CA HIS A 291 -11.81 -13.03 -17.52
C HIS A 291 -12.76 -12.84 -18.72
N ASP A 292 -12.79 -13.78 -19.67
CA ASP A 292 -13.51 -13.65 -20.95
C ASP A 292 -15.05 -13.76 -20.86
N LYS A 293 -15.63 -14.17 -19.72
CA LYS A 293 -17.10 -14.39 -19.60
C LYS A 293 -17.92 -13.31 -18.88
N ARG A 294 -17.37 -12.12 -18.63
CA ARG A 294 -18.08 -10.94 -18.07
C ARG A 294 -17.96 -9.78 -19.06
N MET A 295 -18.89 -8.84 -19.26
CA MET A 295 -20.12 -8.44 -18.59
C MET A 295 -20.79 -7.39 -19.51
N ASN A 296 -22.10 -7.48 -19.80
CA ASN A 296 -22.78 -6.44 -20.60
C ASN A 296 -22.82 -5.07 -19.90
N CYS A 297 -22.60 -5.01 -18.57
CA CYS A 297 -22.51 -3.77 -17.81
C CYS A 297 -21.13 -3.09 -17.90
N THR A 298 -20.02 -3.85 -17.98
CA THR A 298 -18.64 -3.31 -17.99
C THR A 298 -18.06 -3.06 -19.37
N GLN A 299 -18.73 -3.48 -20.45
CA GLN A 299 -18.23 -3.27 -21.82
C GLN A 299 -18.07 -1.79 -22.22
N ARG A 300 -18.48 -0.84 -21.38
CA ARG A 300 -18.26 0.61 -21.53
C ARG A 300 -17.23 1.21 -20.56
N SER A 301 -16.70 0.45 -19.60
CA SER A 301 -15.74 0.94 -18.60
C SER A 301 -14.76 -0.17 -18.23
N ILE A 302 -13.73 -0.31 -19.08
CA ILE A 302 -12.37 -0.82 -18.81
C ILE A 302 -12.30 -2.08 -17.91
N ASP A 303 -11.88 -3.20 -18.51
CA ASP A 303 -11.74 -4.53 -17.89
C ASP A 303 -10.82 -4.60 -16.65
N ASN A 304 -10.16 -3.51 -16.26
CA ASN A 304 -9.28 -3.40 -15.09
C ASN A 304 -10.01 -2.93 -13.80
N ASP A 305 -11.30 -2.63 -13.86
CA ASP A 305 -12.00 -1.82 -12.84
C ASP A 305 -12.74 -2.66 -11.78
N PHE A 306 -12.82 -3.96 -12.01
CA PHE A 306 -13.56 -4.91 -11.18
C PHE A 306 -13.00 -4.98 -9.75
N GLU A 307 -11.68 -5.07 -9.60
CA GLU A 307 -11.02 -5.14 -8.29
C GLU A 307 -11.29 -3.91 -7.42
N PHE A 308 -11.29 -2.74 -8.04
CA PHE A 308 -11.50 -1.47 -7.35
C PHE A 308 -12.93 -1.34 -6.86
N SER A 309 -13.92 -1.73 -7.68
CA SER A 309 -15.34 -1.62 -7.32
C SER A 309 -15.67 -2.51 -6.13
N TYR A 310 -15.28 -3.79 -6.21
CA TYR A 310 -15.54 -4.75 -5.13
C TYR A 310 -14.72 -4.46 -3.89
N GLY A 311 -13.46 -4.07 -4.05
CA GLY A 311 -12.62 -3.61 -2.94
C GLY A 311 -13.23 -2.42 -2.20
N THR A 312 -13.81 -1.46 -2.94
CA THR A 312 -14.52 -0.32 -2.34
C THR A 312 -15.74 -0.77 -1.55
N ARG A 313 -16.57 -1.67 -2.11
CA ARG A 313 -17.76 -2.21 -1.44
C ARG A 313 -17.41 -2.98 -0.16
N LEU A 314 -16.39 -3.84 -0.24
CA LEU A 314 -15.89 -4.59 0.91
C LEU A 314 -15.36 -3.64 1.99
N ALA A 315 -14.55 -2.65 1.63
CA ALA A 315 -14.03 -1.66 2.59
C ALA A 315 -15.16 -0.84 3.24
N ALA A 316 -16.21 -0.53 2.50
CA ALA A 316 -17.41 0.15 3.00
C ALA A 316 -18.17 -0.72 4.01
N ALA A 317 -18.35 -2.01 3.69
CA ALA A 317 -18.94 -2.98 4.62
C ALA A 317 -18.14 -3.12 5.92
N MET A 318 -16.80 -3.19 5.81
CA MET A 318 -15.90 -3.20 6.98
C MET A 318 -16.07 -1.94 7.83
N SER A 319 -16.11 -0.76 7.20
CA SER A 319 -16.24 0.53 7.90
C SER A 319 -17.60 0.72 8.57
N ARG A 320 -18.68 0.13 8.03
CA ARG A 320 -20.01 0.17 8.68
C ARG A 320 -20.05 -0.60 9.99
N ARG A 321 -19.29 -1.70 10.12
CA ARG A 321 -19.28 -2.51 11.35
C ARG A 321 -18.55 -1.84 12.48
N GLU A 322 -17.41 -1.21 12.21
CA GLU A 322 -16.71 -0.39 13.21
C GLU A 322 -17.60 0.75 13.72
N HIS A 323 -18.47 1.27 12.86
CA HIS A 323 -19.43 2.31 13.21
C HIS A 323 -20.54 1.90 14.17
N ALA A 324 -20.94 0.62 14.17
CA ALA A 324 -22.00 0.16 15.05
C ALA A 324 -21.66 0.37 16.55
N SER A 325 -20.38 0.61 16.86
CA SER A 325 -19.87 0.87 18.21
C SER A 325 -19.27 2.27 18.41
N SER A 326 -19.11 3.12 17.39
CA SER A 326 -18.41 4.41 17.53
C SER A 326 -19.30 5.63 17.28
N ALA A 327 -19.34 6.57 18.24
CA ALA A 327 -19.94 7.89 18.03
C ALA A 327 -19.19 8.69 16.95
N LYS A 328 -19.89 9.58 16.24
CA LYS A 328 -19.30 10.45 15.20
C LYS A 328 -18.15 11.28 15.80
N GLN A 329 -16.91 10.96 15.46
CA GLN A 329 -15.73 11.73 15.85
C GLN A 329 -15.33 12.71 14.73
N GLY A 330 -15.72 13.98 14.91
CA GLY A 330 -15.30 15.10 14.05
C GLY A 330 -16.22 15.35 12.84
N ARG A 331 -15.63 15.94 11.77
CA ARG A 331 -16.36 16.42 10.58
C ARG A 331 -17.01 15.30 9.79
N PHE A 332 -16.32 14.18 9.62
CA PHE A 332 -16.78 13.04 8.82
C PHE A 332 -17.10 11.81 9.67
N THR A 333 -18.05 11.01 9.20
CA THR A 333 -18.27 9.65 9.69
C THR A 333 -17.13 8.72 9.22
N GLU A 334 -16.88 7.59 9.87
CA GLU A 334 -15.93 6.55 9.41
C GLU A 334 -16.14 6.14 7.93
N LEU A 335 -17.39 6.01 7.48
CA LEU A 335 -17.67 5.68 6.07
C LEU A 335 -17.29 6.84 5.13
N GLN A 336 -17.52 8.09 5.54
CA GLN A 336 -17.03 9.25 4.78
C GLN A 336 -15.49 9.30 4.79
N TRP A 337 -14.85 9.03 5.93
CA TRP A 337 -13.40 8.94 6.03
C TRP A 337 -12.80 7.82 5.18
N LEU A 338 -13.53 6.71 4.98
CA LEU A 338 -13.13 5.68 4.04
C LEU A 338 -12.93 6.25 2.64
N PHE A 339 -13.95 6.93 2.12
CA PHE A 339 -13.90 7.50 0.78
C PHE A 339 -12.88 8.63 0.67
N VAL A 340 -12.77 9.47 1.71
CA VAL A 340 -11.74 10.52 1.77
C VAL A 340 -10.34 9.92 1.75
N GLY A 341 -10.05 8.91 2.57
CA GLY A 341 -8.76 8.23 2.59
C GLY A 341 -8.44 7.54 1.26
N MET A 342 -9.44 6.91 0.64
CA MET A 342 -9.31 6.31 -0.69
C MET A 342 -8.93 7.34 -1.76
N GLU A 343 -9.62 8.49 -1.79
CA GLU A 343 -9.37 9.53 -2.80
C GLU A 343 -8.08 10.31 -2.51
N ALA A 344 -7.75 10.54 -1.24
CA ALA A 344 -6.48 11.12 -0.81
C ALA A 344 -5.30 10.31 -1.34
N GLY A 345 -5.40 8.98 -1.28
CA GLY A 345 -4.43 8.05 -1.85
C GLY A 345 -4.32 8.07 -3.39
N ARG A 346 -5.09 8.92 -4.07
CA ARG A 346 -5.16 9.07 -5.53
C ARG A 346 -4.89 10.49 -6.01
N CYS A 347 -4.57 11.42 -5.10
CA CYS A 347 -4.34 12.82 -5.46
C CYS A 347 -3.03 13.05 -6.27
N ASN A 348 -2.02 12.18 -6.10
CA ASN A 348 -0.77 12.24 -6.88
C ASN A 348 -0.78 11.24 -8.05
N ARG A 349 -0.62 11.76 -9.27
CA ARG A 349 -0.59 10.96 -10.50
C ARG A 349 0.80 10.43 -10.86
N ARG A 350 1.89 11.07 -10.43
CA ARG A 350 3.21 10.86 -11.06
C ARG A 350 3.73 9.42 -10.98
N GLU A 351 3.35 8.65 -9.97
CA GLU A 351 3.84 7.26 -9.82
C GLU A 351 3.04 6.21 -10.59
N PHE A 352 1.78 6.45 -10.93
CA PHE A 352 0.98 5.49 -11.70
C PHE A 352 1.35 5.46 -13.20
N GLN A 353 2.15 6.42 -13.68
CA GLN A 353 2.62 6.48 -15.07
C GLN A 353 3.56 5.31 -15.46
N GLY A 354 4.09 4.56 -14.49
CA GLY A 354 4.84 3.34 -14.77
C GLY A 354 3.97 2.20 -15.32
N VAL A 355 2.65 2.29 -15.20
CA VAL A 355 1.68 1.36 -15.78
C VAL A 355 0.88 2.16 -16.81
N ASN A 356 1.15 1.93 -18.10
CA ASN A 356 0.64 2.66 -19.28
C ASN A 356 -0.90 2.60 -19.49
N ILE A 357 -1.70 2.50 -18.43
CA ILE A 357 -3.16 2.30 -18.53
C ILE A 357 -3.88 3.62 -18.79
N PHE A 358 -3.38 4.75 -18.27
CA PHE A 358 -4.03 6.07 -18.43
C PHE A 358 -3.12 7.08 -19.11
N THR A 359 -3.59 7.64 -20.23
CA THR A 359 -2.81 8.57 -21.06
C THR A 359 -2.77 10.00 -20.48
N ASN A 360 -3.78 10.42 -19.71
CA ASN A 360 -3.85 11.76 -19.09
C ASN A 360 -4.53 11.77 -17.69
N ASP A 361 -4.39 12.88 -16.95
CA ASP A 361 -4.94 13.07 -15.59
C ASP A 361 -6.46 12.95 -15.60
N GLU A 362 -7.06 13.54 -16.62
CA GLU A 362 -8.50 13.62 -16.79
C GLU A 362 -9.14 12.24 -16.91
N GLN A 363 -8.51 11.31 -17.64
CA GLN A 363 -8.97 9.93 -17.74
C GLN A 363 -8.97 9.22 -16.39
N PHE A 364 -7.90 9.38 -15.60
CA PHE A 364 -7.83 8.78 -14.27
C PHE A 364 -8.85 9.38 -13.31
N VAL A 365 -9.00 10.70 -13.28
CA VAL A 365 -10.00 11.38 -12.45
C VAL A 365 -11.42 11.01 -12.88
N LYS A 366 -11.68 10.92 -14.19
CA LYS A 366 -12.96 10.45 -14.71
C LYS A 366 -13.22 9.01 -14.29
N PHE A 367 -12.21 8.15 -14.33
CA PHE A 367 -12.29 6.77 -13.86
C PHE A 367 -12.63 6.70 -12.36
N THR A 368 -11.91 7.41 -11.49
CA THR A 368 -12.17 7.39 -10.04
C THR A 368 -13.55 7.95 -9.69
N ARG A 369 -14.01 8.97 -10.43
CA ARG A 369 -15.37 9.49 -10.29
C ARG A 369 -16.42 8.45 -10.65
N THR A 370 -16.27 7.78 -11.79
CA THR A 370 -17.19 6.72 -12.21
C THR A 370 -17.26 5.60 -11.15
N LEU A 371 -16.11 5.19 -10.61
CA LEU A 371 -16.04 4.18 -9.55
C LEU A 371 -16.85 4.59 -8.30
N LEU A 372 -16.74 5.85 -7.88
CA LEU A 372 -17.47 6.38 -6.72
C LEU A 372 -18.97 6.53 -6.99
N MET A 373 -19.35 6.95 -8.20
CA MET A 373 -20.74 7.02 -8.62
C MET A 373 -21.42 5.64 -8.60
N GLN A 374 -20.67 4.60 -8.97
CA GLN A 374 -21.08 3.19 -8.91
C GLN A 374 -21.20 2.64 -7.47
N SER A 375 -20.94 3.45 -6.44
CA SER A 375 -21.06 3.06 -5.03
C SER A 375 -22.28 3.72 -4.38
N ARG A 376 -23.33 2.93 -4.11
CA ARG A 376 -24.50 3.37 -3.31
C ARG A 376 -24.07 3.90 -1.93
N ASP A 377 -23.05 3.27 -1.36
CA ASP A 377 -22.49 3.65 -0.06
C ASP A 377 -21.86 5.04 -0.09
N PHE A 378 -21.14 5.39 -1.15
CA PHE A 378 -20.60 6.74 -1.33
C PHE A 378 -21.73 7.76 -1.44
N GLN A 379 -22.68 7.52 -2.34
CA GLN A 379 -23.79 8.45 -2.57
C GLN A 379 -24.59 8.68 -1.29
N LYS A 380 -24.88 7.62 -0.53
CA LYS A 380 -25.55 7.71 0.78
C LYS A 380 -24.70 8.42 1.83
N ALA A 381 -23.41 8.13 1.91
CA ALA A 381 -22.51 8.72 2.90
C ALA A 381 -22.37 10.24 2.75
N PHE A 382 -22.40 10.76 1.52
CA PHE A 382 -22.31 12.21 1.26
C PHE A 382 -23.65 12.87 0.92
N GLY A 383 -24.75 12.12 0.92
CA GLY A 383 -26.08 12.65 0.65
C GLY A 383 -26.24 13.17 -0.79
N CYS A 384 -25.66 12.46 -1.76
CA CYS A 384 -25.77 12.83 -3.17
C CYS A 384 -27.19 12.56 -3.70
N LYS A 385 -27.71 13.50 -4.51
CA LYS A 385 -29.10 13.54 -4.99
C LYS A 385 -29.14 13.77 -6.50
N PRO A 386 -30.28 13.48 -7.17
CA PRO A 386 -30.47 13.86 -8.57
C PRO A 386 -30.10 15.33 -8.83
N GLY A 387 -29.29 15.56 -9.85
CA GLY A 387 -28.73 16.88 -10.19
C GLY A 387 -27.28 17.08 -9.73
N HIS A 388 -26.79 16.32 -8.75
CA HIS A 388 -25.37 16.30 -8.41
C HIS A 388 -24.57 15.50 -9.44
N LYS A 389 -23.32 15.91 -9.69
CA LYS A 389 -22.43 15.26 -10.67
C LYS A 389 -21.95 13.88 -10.25
N MET A 390 -21.86 13.63 -8.94
CA MET A 390 -21.48 12.33 -8.39
C MET A 390 -22.69 11.43 -8.10
N PHE A 391 -23.89 11.83 -8.52
CA PHE A 391 -25.09 11.01 -8.36
C PHE A 391 -25.28 10.10 -9.58
N MET A 392 -25.62 8.85 -9.33
CA MET A 392 -25.99 7.86 -10.33
C MET A 392 -27.26 7.16 -9.87
N LYS A 393 -28.24 7.04 -10.77
CA LYS A 393 -29.51 6.39 -10.45
C LYS A 393 -29.27 4.92 -10.12
N ASP A 394 -30.09 4.36 -9.23
CA ASP A 394 -29.93 2.98 -8.79
C ASP A 394 -29.97 1.95 -9.91
N ASP A 395 -30.72 2.22 -10.99
CA ASP A 395 -30.81 1.35 -12.18
C ASP A 395 -29.58 1.44 -13.09
N ASP A 396 -28.80 2.51 -12.97
CA ASP A 396 -27.56 2.75 -13.73
C ASP A 396 -26.31 2.27 -12.95
N ILE A 397 -26.48 1.97 -11.67
CA ILE A 397 -25.43 1.34 -10.86
C ILE A 397 -25.35 -0.12 -11.24
N CYS A 398 -24.16 -0.56 -11.64
CA CYS A 398 -23.81 -1.95 -11.89
C CYS A 398 -23.82 -2.71 -10.56
N ASP A 399 -25.01 -3.03 -10.07
CA ASP A 399 -25.21 -3.84 -8.90
C ASP A 399 -25.26 -5.30 -9.32
N ASP A 400 -24.08 -5.87 -9.59
CA ASP A 400 -23.88 -7.31 -9.48
C ASP A 400 -24.08 -7.65 -8.01
N SER A 401 -25.35 -7.81 -7.62
CA SER A 401 -25.75 -7.83 -6.23
C SER A 401 -25.02 -8.95 -5.51
N ILE A 402 -24.04 -8.54 -4.69
CA ILE A 402 -23.75 -9.26 -3.46
C ILE A 402 -24.98 -8.99 -2.61
N ASN A 403 -26.01 -9.83 -2.74
CA ASN A 403 -27.15 -9.78 -1.82
C ASN A 403 -26.59 -10.04 -0.42
N TYR A 404 -26.41 -8.94 0.34
CA TYR A 404 -25.91 -8.96 1.71
C TYR A 404 -26.94 -9.52 2.67
#